data_AF-A0A0G4IEP6-F1
#
_entry.id   AF-A0A0G4IEP6-F1
#
_cell.length_a   1.000
_cell.length_b   1.000
_cell.length_c   1.000
_cell.angle_alpha   90.00
_cell.angle_beta   90.00
_cell.angle_gamma   90.00
#
_symmetry.space_group_name_H-M   'P 1'
#
loop_
_entity.id
_entity.type
_entity.pdbx_description
1 polymer ?
#
loop_
_entity_poly.entity_id
_entity_poly.type
_entity_poly.pdbx_seq_one_letter_code
_entity_poly.pdbx_strand_id
1 'polypeptide(L)'
;MAMSHHPYVPVEDKQAFADNWAAKYTCEGFNIRSDAYSTFTIVSALIFGYAATLVSSFASESSYSFAIWGFPVENIRMGVCLLAAIASLYSTVAFALQAYYIKRMVGWDRADLLQSFTAYFDDIRDYGRNALWIALTLIITDEFLVLFDVIFSTAQTKYTIAFFCTLAFIGLAGAALVVVAVRRMGAKYVELKKKRDLPADTGTQVPV
;
A
#
# COMPACT_ATOMS: atom_id res chain seq x y z
N MET A 1 -8.56 -27.48 9.41
CA MET A 1 -7.36 -26.67 9.66
C MET A 1 -6.19 -27.36 9.00
N ALA A 2 -5.79 -26.90 7.81
CA ALA A 2 -4.59 -27.42 7.15
C ALA A 2 -3.37 -26.75 7.79
N MET A 3 -2.56 -27.53 8.50
CA MET A 3 -1.22 -27.11 8.90
C MET A 3 -0.40 -26.99 7.61
N SER A 4 0.01 -25.78 7.24
CA SER A 4 0.95 -25.58 6.15
C SER A 4 2.27 -26.23 6.55
N HIS A 5 2.61 -27.35 5.92
CA HIS A 5 3.93 -27.95 6.04
C HIS A 5 4.97 -26.91 5.59
N HIS A 6 5.77 -26.43 6.55
CA HIS A 6 7.01 -25.74 6.22
C HIS A 6 7.82 -26.68 5.30
N PRO A 7 8.34 -26.20 4.16
CA PRO A 7 9.18 -27.03 3.30
C PRO A 7 10.39 -27.50 4.11
N TYR A 8 10.71 -28.79 3.98
CA TYR A 8 11.84 -29.45 4.63
C TYR A 8 13.12 -28.83 4.07
N VAL A 9 13.70 -27.84 4.76
CA VAL A 9 14.99 -27.24 4.39
C VAL A 9 16.11 -28.22 4.80
N PRO A 10 16.91 -28.74 3.86
CA PRO A 10 18.05 -29.60 4.17
C PRO A 10 18.98 -28.94 5.20
N VAL A 11 19.58 -29.73 6.09
CA VAL A 11 20.40 -29.20 7.21
C VAL A 11 21.59 -28.37 6.71
N GLU A 12 22.11 -28.67 5.52
CA GLU A 12 23.19 -27.94 4.85
C GLU A 12 22.77 -26.53 4.39
N ASP A 13 21.49 -26.32 4.09
CA ASP A 13 20.92 -25.01 3.75
C ASP A 13 20.46 -24.22 4.98
N LYS A 14 20.40 -24.83 6.18
CA LYS A 14 19.95 -24.12 7.38
C LYS A 14 20.94 -23.06 7.83
N GLN A 15 22.24 -23.31 7.68
CA GLN A 15 23.27 -22.33 8.01
C GLN A 15 23.23 -21.18 7.01
N ALA A 16 23.23 -21.46 5.69
CA ALA A 16 23.10 -20.43 4.66
C ALA A 16 21.77 -19.67 4.74
N PHE A 17 20.68 -20.34 5.12
CA PHE A 17 19.39 -19.70 5.39
C PHE A 17 19.47 -18.82 6.64
N ALA A 18 20.04 -19.30 7.75
CA ALA A 18 20.22 -18.53 8.98
C ALA A 18 21.16 -17.33 8.76
N ASP A 19 22.22 -17.48 7.98
CA ASP A 19 23.16 -16.42 7.62
C ASP A 19 22.49 -15.38 6.71
N ASN A 20 21.70 -15.82 5.71
CA ASN A 20 20.87 -14.93 4.89
C ASN A 20 19.76 -14.25 5.71
N TRP A 21 19.24 -14.91 6.74
CA TRP A 21 18.22 -14.37 7.62
C TRP A 21 18.83 -13.35 8.58
N ALA A 22 19.99 -13.64 9.17
CA ALA A 22 20.76 -12.73 10.00
C ALA A 22 21.20 -11.49 9.21
N ALA A 23 21.72 -11.67 7.99
CA ALA A 23 22.07 -10.57 7.09
C ALA A 23 20.86 -9.68 6.74
N LYS A 24 19.67 -10.28 6.59
CA LYS A 24 18.41 -9.58 6.33
C LYS A 24 17.93 -8.70 7.48
N TYR A 25 18.34 -8.98 8.72
CA TYR A 25 17.97 -8.23 9.92
C TYR A 25 19.15 -7.43 10.48
N THR A 26 20.03 -6.97 9.60
CA THR A 26 21.06 -5.96 9.90
C THR A 26 20.55 -4.55 9.57
N CYS A 27 21.18 -3.52 10.14
CA CYS A 27 20.90 -2.12 9.79
C CYS A 27 21.04 -1.86 8.28
N GLU A 28 22.04 -2.47 7.64
CA GLU A 28 22.25 -2.42 6.19
C GLU A 28 21.12 -3.10 5.42
N GLY A 29 20.70 -4.30 5.84
CA GLY A 29 19.55 -5.01 5.28
C GLY A 29 18.25 -4.22 5.39
N PHE A 30 18.04 -3.49 6.49
CA PHE A 30 16.91 -2.57 6.63
C PHE A 30 17.01 -1.33 5.74
N ASN A 31 18.22 -0.82 5.49
CA ASN A 31 18.42 0.30 4.58
C ASN A 31 18.04 -0.06 3.13
N ILE A 32 18.48 -1.24 2.66
CA ILE A 32 18.10 -1.78 1.35
C ILE A 32 16.58 -1.94 1.23
N ARG A 33 15.91 -2.45 2.29
CA ARG A 33 14.44 -2.55 2.30
C ARG A 33 13.76 -1.18 2.23
N SER A 34 14.31 -0.16 2.90
CA SER A 34 13.79 1.19 2.82
C SER A 34 13.87 1.76 1.40
N ASP A 35 14.96 1.49 0.69
CA ASP A 35 15.10 1.89 -0.72
C ASP A 35 14.15 1.11 -1.64
N ALA A 36 13.84 -0.15 -1.33
CA ALA A 36 12.78 -0.87 -2.03
C ALA A 36 11.41 -0.21 -1.78
N TYR A 37 11.09 0.20 -0.54
CA TYR A 37 9.83 0.89 -0.23
C TYR A 37 9.72 2.24 -0.91
N SER A 38 10.80 3.02 -1.02
CA SER A 38 10.78 4.28 -1.77
C SER A 38 10.50 4.06 -3.26
N THR A 39 10.97 2.94 -3.84
CA THR A 39 10.63 2.56 -5.21
C THR A 39 9.14 2.26 -5.35
N PHE A 40 8.53 1.53 -4.41
CA PHE A 40 7.07 1.32 -4.39
C PHE A 40 6.30 2.63 -4.23
N THR A 41 6.80 3.59 -3.45
CA THR A 41 6.24 4.95 -3.35
C THR A 41 6.25 5.66 -4.70
N ILE A 42 7.34 5.57 -5.47
CA ILE A 42 7.42 6.18 -6.81
C ILE A 42 6.39 5.55 -7.74
N VAL A 43 6.33 4.22 -7.81
CA VAL A 43 5.39 3.51 -8.69
C VAL A 43 3.93 3.84 -8.34
N SER A 44 3.58 3.82 -7.05
CA SER A 44 2.24 4.19 -6.59
C SER A 44 1.89 5.65 -6.89
N ALA A 45 2.84 6.58 -6.76
CA ALA A 45 2.64 7.98 -7.13
C ALA A 45 2.42 8.17 -8.64
N LEU A 46 3.13 7.41 -9.49
CA LEU A 46 2.91 7.43 -10.94
C LEU A 46 1.50 6.94 -11.32
N ILE A 47 1.06 5.84 -10.69
CA ILE A 47 -0.28 5.29 -10.88
C ILE A 47 -1.35 6.29 -10.43
N PHE A 48 -1.13 6.94 -9.29
CA PHE A 48 -2.00 8.03 -8.82
C PHE A 48 -2.08 9.17 -9.84
N GLY A 49 -0.93 9.63 -10.34
CA GLY A 49 -0.87 10.70 -11.35
C GLY A 49 -1.62 10.34 -12.62
N TYR A 50 -1.41 9.12 -13.13
CA TYR A 50 -2.12 8.61 -14.31
C TYR A 50 -3.64 8.52 -14.09
N ALA A 51 -4.06 7.94 -12.97
CA ALA A 51 -5.48 7.85 -12.63
C ALA A 51 -6.14 9.24 -12.49
N ALA A 52 -5.45 10.20 -11.90
CA ALA A 52 -5.93 11.58 -11.80
C ALA A 52 -6.06 12.26 -13.17
N THR A 53 -5.12 12.04 -14.08
CA THR A 53 -5.23 12.55 -15.46
C THR A 53 -6.39 11.95 -16.23
N LEU A 54 -6.67 10.65 -16.05
CA LEU A 54 -7.82 9.98 -16.66
C LEU A 54 -9.15 10.55 -16.12
N VAL A 55 -9.27 10.70 -14.80
CA VAL A 55 -10.44 11.34 -14.17
C VAL A 55 -10.68 12.74 -14.73
N SER A 56 -9.63 13.55 -14.85
CA SER A 56 -9.75 14.91 -15.41
C SER A 56 -10.19 14.89 -16.88
N SER A 57 -9.70 13.93 -17.66
CA SER A 57 -10.03 13.80 -19.08
C SER A 57 -11.51 13.42 -19.25
N PHE A 58 -11.98 12.40 -18.53
CA PHE A 58 -13.40 12.01 -18.54
C PHE A 58 -14.32 13.12 -18.01
N ALA A 59 -13.89 13.84 -16.97
CA ALA A 59 -14.64 14.99 -16.45
C ALA A 59 -14.81 16.10 -17.52
N SER A 60 -13.80 16.32 -18.36
CA SER A 60 -13.87 17.31 -19.44
C SER A 60 -14.73 16.87 -20.64
N GLU A 61 -14.76 15.58 -20.94
CA GLU A 61 -15.58 15.00 -22.03
C GLU A 61 -17.06 14.88 -21.63
N SER A 62 -17.33 14.51 -20.38
CA SER A 62 -18.68 14.36 -19.82
C SER A 62 -19.51 15.64 -19.85
N SER A 63 -18.88 16.82 -19.87
CA SER A 63 -19.57 18.11 -19.97
C SER A 63 -20.21 18.33 -21.35
N TYR A 64 -19.70 17.69 -22.41
CA TYR A 64 -20.27 17.74 -23.76
C TYR A 64 -21.31 16.63 -24.01
N SER A 65 -21.10 15.42 -23.47
CA SER A 65 -22.01 14.27 -23.67
C SER A 65 -23.35 14.37 -22.92
N PHE A 66 -23.43 15.17 -21.84
CA PHE A 66 -24.67 15.36 -21.05
C PHE A 66 -25.81 15.96 -21.85
N ALA A 67 -25.51 16.72 -22.90
CA ALA A 67 -26.50 17.39 -23.72
C ALA A 67 -27.15 16.49 -24.79
N ILE A 68 -26.54 15.35 -25.17
CA ILE A 68 -26.90 14.68 -26.44
C ILE A 68 -27.32 13.21 -26.29
N TRP A 69 -26.73 12.38 -25.41
CA TRP A 69 -26.89 10.91 -25.54
C TRP A 69 -27.04 10.05 -24.27
N GLY A 70 -27.39 10.61 -23.11
CA GLY A 70 -27.85 9.77 -21.99
C GLY A 70 -26.79 8.79 -21.43
N PHE A 71 -25.98 9.31 -20.51
CA PHE A 71 -24.98 8.65 -19.67
C PHE A 71 -25.20 7.19 -19.22
N PRO A 72 -24.15 6.35 -19.43
CA PRO A 72 -23.78 5.33 -18.44
C PRO A 72 -22.26 5.14 -18.19
N VAL A 73 -21.44 5.00 -19.24
CA VAL A 73 -20.13 4.33 -19.15
C VAL A 73 -19.00 5.23 -18.64
N GLU A 74 -18.93 6.47 -19.12
CA GLU A 74 -17.88 7.44 -18.73
C GLU A 74 -17.85 7.70 -17.22
N ASN A 75 -19.02 7.69 -16.57
CA ASN A 75 -19.15 7.83 -15.11
C ASN A 75 -18.63 6.60 -14.36
N ILE A 76 -18.83 5.40 -14.90
CA ILE A 76 -18.28 4.17 -14.33
C ILE A 76 -16.75 4.20 -14.45
N ARG A 77 -16.22 4.58 -15.63
CA ARG A 77 -14.78 4.73 -15.88
C ARG A 77 -14.14 5.75 -14.95
N MET A 78 -14.76 6.91 -14.79
CA MET A 78 -14.33 7.94 -13.85
C MET A 78 -14.30 7.40 -12.41
N GLY A 79 -15.29 6.63 -12.00
CA GLY A 79 -15.31 6.03 -10.67
C GLY A 79 -14.28 4.92 -10.45
N VAL A 80 -14.01 4.09 -11.46
CA VAL A 80 -12.91 3.10 -11.46
C VAL A 80 -11.56 3.79 -11.31
N CYS A 81 -11.33 4.87 -12.07
CA CYS A 81 -10.10 5.65 -11.97
C CYS A 81 -9.97 6.37 -10.62
N LEU A 82 -11.08 6.86 -10.05
CA LEU A 82 -11.10 7.44 -8.70
C LEU A 82 -10.72 6.39 -7.63
N LEU A 83 -11.21 5.15 -7.73
CA LEU A 83 -10.79 4.07 -6.82
C LEU A 83 -9.30 3.77 -6.95
N ALA A 84 -8.80 3.66 -8.18
CA ALA A 84 -7.39 3.42 -8.44
C ALA A 84 -6.53 4.55 -7.86
N ALA A 85 -6.93 5.81 -8.01
CA ALA A 85 -6.26 6.95 -7.41
C ALA A 85 -6.24 6.86 -5.87
N ILE A 86 -7.38 6.59 -5.22
CA ILE A 86 -7.47 6.49 -3.76
C ILE A 86 -6.60 5.34 -3.23
N ALA A 87 -6.67 4.16 -3.85
CA ALA A 87 -5.87 3.00 -3.46
C ALA A 87 -4.37 3.25 -3.62
N SER A 88 -3.96 3.88 -4.73
CA SER A 88 -2.58 4.28 -4.96
C SER A 88 -2.08 5.34 -3.99
N LEU A 89 -2.93 6.31 -3.62
CA LEU A 89 -2.59 7.31 -2.61
C LEU A 89 -2.33 6.67 -1.25
N TYR A 90 -3.20 5.75 -0.82
CA TYR A 90 -2.99 5.00 0.43
C TYR A 90 -1.67 4.21 0.40
N SER A 91 -1.42 3.50 -0.69
CA SER A 91 -0.19 2.73 -0.91
C SER A 91 1.05 3.63 -0.82
N THR A 92 1.02 4.78 -1.51
CA THR A 92 2.08 5.80 -1.52
C THR A 92 2.44 6.22 -0.10
N VAL A 93 1.43 6.60 0.70
CA VAL A 93 1.64 7.08 2.07
C VAL A 93 2.16 5.97 2.98
N ALA A 94 1.61 4.76 2.90
CA ALA A 94 2.05 3.63 3.71
C ALA A 94 3.54 3.31 3.47
N PHE A 95 3.96 3.19 2.21
CA PHE A 95 5.35 2.90 1.87
C PHE A 95 6.29 4.08 2.17
N ALA A 96 5.86 5.32 1.94
CA ALA A 96 6.66 6.50 2.24
C ALA A 96 6.95 6.62 3.74
N LEU A 97 5.93 6.38 4.60
CA LEU A 97 6.11 6.40 6.05
C LEU A 97 7.03 5.28 6.52
N GLN A 98 6.87 4.06 5.99
CA GLN A 98 7.77 2.96 6.33
C GLN A 98 9.21 3.26 5.93
N ALA A 99 9.45 3.73 4.71
CA ALA A 99 10.78 4.10 4.23
C ALA A 99 11.41 5.18 5.12
N TYR A 100 10.65 6.23 5.44
CA TYR A 100 11.09 7.34 6.28
C TYR A 100 11.48 6.91 7.69
N TYR A 101 10.60 6.18 8.38
CA TYR A 101 10.85 5.77 9.76
C TYR A 101 11.98 4.74 9.85
N ILE A 102 12.09 3.82 8.88
CA ILE A 102 13.22 2.89 8.81
C ILE A 102 14.53 3.65 8.61
N LYS A 103 14.63 4.60 7.66
CA LYS A 103 15.86 5.39 7.46
C LYS A 103 16.27 6.16 8.71
N ARG A 104 15.31 6.70 9.47
CA ARG A 104 15.60 7.33 10.76
C ARG A 104 16.11 6.36 11.82
N MET A 105 15.56 5.16 11.88
CA MET A 105 15.93 4.14 12.86
C MET A 105 17.23 3.40 12.52
N VAL A 106 17.60 3.31 11.24
CA VAL A 106 18.92 2.81 10.81
C VAL A 106 20.05 3.62 11.45
N GLY A 107 19.88 4.94 11.59
CA GLY A 107 20.84 5.80 12.29
C GLY A 107 20.98 5.56 13.80
N TRP A 108 20.19 4.65 14.40
CA TRP A 108 20.32 4.27 15.81
C TRP A 108 21.22 3.06 16.04
N ASP A 109 21.60 2.36 14.96
CA ASP A 109 22.40 1.14 14.99
C ASP A 109 21.87 0.05 15.95
N ARG A 110 20.54 -0.06 16.03
CA ARG A 110 19.81 -0.99 16.89
C ARG A 110 18.84 -1.83 16.05
N ALA A 111 19.39 -2.89 15.44
CA ALA A 111 18.68 -3.78 14.53
C ALA A 111 17.47 -4.48 15.20
N ASP A 112 17.55 -4.74 16.51
CA ASP A 112 16.47 -5.27 17.34
C ASP A 112 15.22 -4.37 17.33
N LEU A 113 15.42 -3.06 17.47
CA LEU A 113 14.33 -2.09 17.46
C LEU A 113 13.73 -1.92 16.06
N LEU A 114 14.56 -1.96 15.01
CA LEU A 114 14.13 -1.97 13.62
C LEU A 114 13.27 -3.20 13.29
N GLN A 115 13.67 -4.39 13.77
CA GLN A 115 12.90 -5.61 13.60
C GLN A 115 11.55 -5.51 14.31
N SER A 116 11.52 -5.01 15.54
CA SER A 116 10.26 -4.78 16.27
C SER A 116 9.34 -3.80 15.55
N PHE A 117 9.88 -2.71 15.01
CA PHE A 117 9.10 -1.74 14.24
C PHE A 117 8.52 -2.36 12.97
N THR A 118 9.35 -3.02 12.17
CA THR A 118 8.92 -3.60 10.89
C THR A 118 7.90 -4.72 11.09
N ALA A 119 8.09 -5.60 12.07
CA ALA A 119 7.12 -6.64 12.39
C ALA A 119 5.76 -6.06 12.84
N TYR A 120 5.77 -4.99 13.64
CA TYR A 120 4.53 -4.33 14.08
C TYR A 120 3.73 -3.70 12.93
N PHE A 121 4.38 -3.39 11.81
CA PHE A 121 3.75 -2.75 10.65
C PHE A 121 3.72 -3.63 9.39
N ASP A 122 3.95 -4.93 9.52
CA ASP A 122 3.87 -5.87 8.39
C ASP A 122 2.45 -5.86 7.78
N ASP A 123 1.40 -5.81 8.60
CA ASP A 123 0.02 -5.70 8.12
C ASP A 123 -0.18 -4.47 7.23
N ILE A 124 0.32 -3.30 7.64
CA ILE A 124 0.18 -2.06 6.86
C ILE A 124 0.91 -2.18 5.52
N ARG A 125 2.05 -2.86 5.50
CA ARG A 125 2.79 -3.14 4.26
C ARG A 125 1.96 -4.01 3.32
N ASP A 126 1.37 -5.07 3.85
CA ASP A 126 0.59 -6.02 3.05
C ASP A 126 -0.70 -5.38 2.52
N TYR A 127 -1.37 -4.54 3.33
CA TYR A 127 -2.46 -3.69 2.84
C TYR A 127 -1.99 -2.73 1.73
N GLY A 128 -0.83 -2.08 1.90
CA GLY A 128 -0.25 -1.19 0.89
C GLY A 128 0.06 -1.90 -0.44
N ARG A 129 0.54 -3.15 -0.39
CA ARG A 129 0.77 -3.99 -1.58
C ARG A 129 -0.54 -4.37 -2.25
N ASN A 130 -1.53 -4.83 -1.48
CA ASN A 130 -2.84 -5.20 -2.02
C ASN A 130 -3.53 -4.00 -2.66
N ALA A 131 -3.46 -2.82 -2.04
CA ALA A 131 -3.99 -1.59 -2.61
C ALA A 131 -3.31 -1.23 -3.94
N LEU A 132 -1.99 -1.40 -4.05
CA LEU A 132 -1.25 -1.18 -5.30
C LEU A 132 -1.70 -2.13 -6.41
N TRP A 133 -1.86 -3.43 -6.09
CA TRP A 133 -2.34 -4.43 -7.05
C TRP A 133 -3.77 -4.17 -7.50
N ILE A 134 -4.65 -3.77 -6.58
CA ILE A 134 -6.02 -3.37 -6.90
C ILE A 134 -6.00 -2.17 -7.84
N ALA A 135 -5.21 -1.13 -7.54
CA ALA A 135 -5.12 0.05 -8.39
C ALA A 135 -4.60 -0.28 -9.80
N LEU A 136 -3.57 -1.11 -9.91
CA LEU A 136 -3.06 -1.60 -11.19
C LEU A 136 -4.12 -2.39 -11.97
N THR A 137 -4.81 -3.30 -11.29
CA THR A 137 -5.85 -4.13 -11.92
C THR A 137 -7.01 -3.27 -12.41
N LEU A 138 -7.43 -2.27 -11.63
CA LEU A 138 -8.50 -1.34 -12.01
C LEU A 138 -8.12 -0.50 -13.24
N ILE A 139 -6.89 -0.01 -13.32
CA ILE A 139 -6.43 0.76 -14.48
C ILE A 139 -6.34 -0.12 -15.73
N ILE A 140 -5.77 -1.33 -15.61
CA ILE A 140 -5.73 -2.29 -16.71
C ILE A 140 -7.16 -2.65 -17.14
N THR A 141 -8.08 -2.84 -16.19
CA THR A 141 -9.48 -3.17 -16.47
C THR A 141 -10.23 -2.01 -17.13
N ASP A 142 -9.93 -0.74 -16.82
CA ASP A 142 -10.49 0.41 -17.55
C ASP A 142 -10.13 0.36 -19.04
N GLU A 143 -8.86 0.08 -19.36
CA GLU A 143 -8.41 -0.11 -20.75
C GLU A 143 -9.13 -1.28 -21.44
N PHE A 144 -9.48 -2.34 -20.70
CA PHE A 144 -10.29 -3.45 -21.23
C PHE A 144 -11.78 -3.11 -21.34
N LEU A 145 -12.33 -2.25 -20.47
CA LEU A 145 -13.71 -1.77 -20.55
C LEU A 145 -13.94 -0.95 -21.83
N VAL A 146 -12.93 -0.22 -22.32
CA VAL A 146 -12.94 0.42 -23.65
C VAL A 146 -13.17 -0.59 -24.78
N LEU A 147 -12.71 -1.84 -24.62
CA LEU A 147 -12.89 -2.91 -25.60
C LEU A 147 -14.32 -3.49 -25.60
N PHE A 148 -15.07 -3.35 -24.51
CA PHE A 148 -16.39 -3.95 -24.30
C PHE A 148 -17.55 -2.94 -24.35
N ASP A 149 -17.27 -1.67 -24.67
CA ASP A 149 -18.22 -0.54 -24.74
C ASP A 149 -19.38 -0.74 -25.76
N VAL A 150 -19.35 -1.85 -26.51
CA VAL A 150 -20.39 -2.22 -27.49
C VAL A 150 -21.66 -2.82 -26.85
N ILE A 151 -21.65 -3.28 -25.59
CA ILE A 151 -22.69 -4.25 -25.13
C ILE A 151 -23.72 -3.69 -24.14
N PHE A 152 -23.47 -2.62 -23.38
CA PHE A 152 -24.36 -2.24 -22.26
C PHE A 152 -24.88 -0.80 -22.33
N SER A 153 -25.93 -0.58 -23.13
CA SER A 153 -26.81 0.60 -22.98
C SER A 153 -28.15 0.16 -22.36
N THR A 154 -28.65 0.92 -21.37
CA THR A 154 -30.07 1.10 -20.94
C THR A 154 -30.50 0.92 -19.47
N ALA A 155 -29.63 0.73 -18.47
CA ALA A 155 -30.13 0.67 -17.06
C ALA A 155 -29.13 1.17 -15.99
N GLN A 156 -28.81 2.47 -15.91
CA GLN A 156 -27.69 2.88 -15.03
C GLN A 156 -27.92 4.00 -14.00
N THR A 157 -28.87 4.91 -14.15
CA THR A 157 -28.89 6.15 -13.32
C THR A 157 -29.02 5.93 -11.81
N LYS A 158 -29.78 4.92 -11.35
CA LYS A 158 -29.90 4.59 -9.92
C LYS A 158 -28.66 3.90 -9.34
N TYR A 159 -27.95 3.12 -10.16
CA TYR A 159 -26.73 2.42 -9.76
C TYR A 159 -25.52 3.37 -9.74
N THR A 160 -25.52 4.41 -10.59
CA THR A 160 -24.46 5.42 -10.63
C THR A 160 -24.35 6.21 -9.33
N ILE A 161 -25.47 6.67 -8.75
CA ILE A 161 -25.46 7.41 -7.48
C ILE A 161 -24.99 6.50 -6.33
N ALA A 162 -25.50 5.27 -6.26
CA ALA A 162 -25.07 4.28 -5.27
C ALA A 162 -23.57 4.01 -5.38
N PHE A 163 -23.06 3.85 -6.60
CA PHE A 163 -21.63 3.68 -6.89
C PHE A 163 -20.81 4.87 -6.40
N PHE A 164 -21.15 6.11 -6.77
CA PHE A 164 -20.45 7.31 -6.27
C PHE A 164 -20.51 7.49 -4.75
N CYS A 165 -21.64 7.15 -4.12
CA CYS A 165 -21.75 7.13 -2.67
C CYS A 165 -20.79 6.09 -2.07
N THR A 166 -20.73 4.87 -2.62
CA THR A 166 -19.78 3.84 -2.19
C THR A 166 -18.33 4.30 -2.38
N LEU A 167 -18.01 4.98 -3.49
CA LEU A 167 -16.70 5.58 -3.73
C LEU A 167 -16.32 6.62 -2.67
N ALA A 168 -17.25 7.52 -2.34
CA ALA A 168 -17.04 8.53 -1.32
C ALA A 168 -16.82 7.89 0.07
N PHE A 169 -17.57 6.85 0.41
CA PHE A 169 -17.36 6.08 1.65
C PHE A 169 -16.00 5.39 1.68
N ILE A 170 -15.57 4.76 0.59
CA ILE A 170 -14.25 4.14 0.47
C ILE A 170 -13.14 5.19 0.59
N GLY A 171 -13.29 6.35 -0.05
CA GLY A 171 -12.36 7.47 0.06
C GLY A 171 -12.23 8.01 1.49
N LEU A 172 -13.36 8.20 2.19
CA LEU A 172 -13.38 8.65 3.58
C LEU A 172 -12.74 7.62 4.52
N ALA A 173 -13.07 6.33 4.33
CA ALA A 173 -12.48 5.24 5.09
C ALA A 173 -10.96 5.14 4.84
N GLY A 174 -10.52 5.26 3.59
CA GLY A 174 -9.11 5.30 3.21
C GLY A 174 -8.37 6.46 3.88
N ALA A 175 -8.92 7.67 3.85
CA ALA A 175 -8.33 8.83 4.53
C ALA A 175 -8.22 8.62 6.05
N ALA A 176 -9.25 8.07 6.69
CA ALA A 176 -9.22 7.73 8.11
C ALA A 176 -8.13 6.69 8.42
N LEU A 177 -7.98 5.65 7.58
CA LEU A 177 -6.93 4.65 7.71
C LEU A 177 -5.53 5.25 7.57
N VAL A 178 -5.32 6.19 6.63
CA VAL A 178 -4.06 6.93 6.51
C VAL A 178 -3.75 7.69 7.79
N VAL A 179 -4.71 8.44 8.33
CA VAL A 179 -4.52 9.21 9.57
C VAL A 179 -4.17 8.28 10.75
N VAL A 180 -4.86 7.13 10.85
CA VAL A 180 -4.58 6.12 11.88
C VAL A 180 -3.18 5.53 11.69
N ALA A 181 -2.77 5.21 10.46
CA ALA A 181 -1.45 4.67 10.15
C ALA A 181 -0.33 5.66 10.52
N VAL A 182 -0.47 6.93 10.15
CA VAL A 182 0.48 8.00 10.51
C VAL A 182 0.62 8.10 12.03
N ARG A 183 -0.51 8.15 12.75
CA ARG A 183 -0.52 8.27 14.21
C ARG A 183 0.11 7.04 14.88
N ARG A 184 -0.24 5.82 14.43
CA ARG A 184 0.30 4.57 14.98
C ARG A 184 1.80 4.44 14.73
N MET A 185 2.27 4.72 13.51
CA MET A 185 3.70 4.70 13.19
C MET A 185 4.48 5.74 13.98
N GLY A 186 3.96 6.96 14.10
CA GLY A 186 4.58 8.00 14.93
C GLY A 186 4.66 7.62 16.42
N ALA A 187 3.57 7.10 16.98
CA ALA A 187 3.53 6.66 18.38
C ALA A 187 4.53 5.53 18.65
N LYS A 188 4.56 4.52 17.77
CA LYS A 188 5.49 3.39 17.90
C LYS A 188 6.94 3.83 17.76
N TYR A 189 7.23 4.75 16.83
CA TYR A 189 8.55 5.35 16.70
C TYR A 189 8.99 6.07 17.98
N VAL A 190 8.11 6.86 18.61
CA VAL A 190 8.43 7.53 19.88
C VAL A 190 8.64 6.54 21.02
N GLU A 191 7.84 5.48 21.10
CA GLU A 191 8.03 4.40 22.08
C GLU A 191 9.42 3.75 21.92
N LEU A 192 9.79 3.38 20.70
CA LEU A 192 11.08 2.74 20.41
C LEU A 192 12.26 3.71 20.60
N LYS A 193 12.07 5.00 20.30
CA LYS A 193 13.07 6.03 20.59
C LYS A 193 13.37 6.13 22.09
N LYS A 194 12.35 6.05 22.95
CA LYS A 194 12.57 6.00 24.41
C LYS A 194 13.33 4.75 24.83
N LYS A 195 13.07 3.60 24.20
CA LYS A 195 13.80 2.34 24.45
C LYS A 195 15.25 2.40 23.98
N ARG A 196 15.54 3.10 22.90
CA ARG A 196 16.92 3.38 22.45
C ARG A 196 17.71 4.16 23.49
N ASP A 197 17.07 5.11 24.16
CA ASP A 197 17.73 5.99 25.16
C ASP A 197 17.98 5.28 26.50
N LEU A 198 17.45 4.07 26.68
CA LEU A 198 17.77 3.21 27.83
C LEU A 198 19.04 2.40 27.52
N PRO A 199 19.91 2.14 28.52
CA PRO A 199 21.04 1.23 28.34
C PRO A 199 20.53 -0.11 27.81
N ALA A 200 21.24 -0.67 26.81
CA ALA A 200 20.91 -1.99 26.29
C ALA A 200 20.92 -2.99 27.46
N ASP A 201 19.80 -3.67 27.67
CA ASP A 201 19.68 -4.66 28.73
C ASP A 201 20.67 -5.80 28.44
N THR A 202 21.79 -5.82 29.15
CA THR A 202 22.84 -6.85 29.02
C THR A 202 22.45 -8.17 29.70
N GLY A 203 21.18 -8.37 30.06
CA GLY A 203 20.80 -9.45 30.97
C GLY A 203 19.47 -10.11 30.69
N THR A 204 19.35 -10.87 29.60
CA THR A 204 18.92 -12.27 29.69
C THR A 204 19.28 -12.97 28.37
N GLN A 205 20.34 -13.78 28.39
CA GLN A 205 20.49 -14.82 27.40
C GLN A 205 19.25 -15.71 27.51
N VAL A 206 18.41 -15.71 26.46
CA VAL A 206 17.40 -16.75 26.29
C VAL A 206 18.19 -18.06 26.17
N PRO A 207 18.01 -19.06 27.06
CA PRO A 207 18.69 -20.32 26.92
C PRO A 207 18.28 -20.96 25.58
N VAL A 208 19.30 -21.40 24.85
CA VAL A 208 19.25 -22.13 23.57
C VAL A 208 18.39 -23.38 23.71
#